data_AF-A0A2V7GEN5-F1
#
_entry.id   AF-A0A2V7GEN5-F1
#
_cell.length_a   1.000
_cell.length_b   1.000
_cell.length_c   1.000
_cell.angle_alpha   90.00
_cell.angle_beta   90.00
_cell.angle_gamma   90.00
#
_symmetry.space_group_name_H-M   'P 1'
#
loop_
_entity.id
_entity.type
_entity.pdbx_description
1 polymer ?
#
loop_
_entity_poly.entity_id
_entity_poly.type
_entity_poly.pdbx_seq_one_letter_code
_entity_poly.pdbx_strand_id
1 'polypeptide(L)' 'MDDGLMSMPELLQALYEQGASDLHLKVGRPPMMRRRGDLMPVEGNKVM' A
#
# COMPACT_ATOMS: atom_id res chain seq x y z
N MET A 1 3.92 -4.23 -20.06
CA MET A 1 4.85 -4.45 -18.95
C MET A 1 3.97 -4.51 -17.73
N ASP A 2 4.21 -5.46 -16.83
CA ASP A 2 3.51 -5.48 -15.55
C ASP A 2 4.36 -4.60 -14.64
N ASP A 3 3.94 -3.35 -14.46
CA ASP A 3 4.78 -2.27 -13.92
C ASP A 3 5.03 -2.45 -12.40
N GLY A 4 4.56 -3.57 -11.82
CA GLY A 4 4.60 -3.85 -10.39
C GLY A 4 3.73 -2.90 -9.57
N LEU A 5 2.81 -2.19 -10.22
CA LEU A 5 1.93 -1.20 -9.62
C LEU A 5 0.56 -1.82 -9.34
N MET A 6 0.19 -1.91 -8.06
CA MET A 6 -1.16 -2.30 -7.68
C MET A 6 -2.17 -1.21 -8.07
N SER A 7 -3.31 -1.64 -8.58
CA SER A 7 -4.50 -0.81 -8.74
C SER A 7 -5.10 -0.43 -7.39
N MET A 8 -5.98 0.57 -7.37
CA MET A 8 -6.65 0.98 -6.13
C MET A 8 -7.45 -0.15 -5.45
N PRO A 9 -8.24 -0.97 -6.17
CA PRO A 9 -8.92 -2.11 -5.56
C PRO A 9 -7.96 -3.10 -4.90
N GLU A 10 -6.84 -3.42 -5.53
CA GLU A 10 -5.83 -4.34 -4.99
C GLU A 10 -5.18 -3.79 -3.72
N LEU A 11 -4.87 -2.48 -3.68
CA LEU A 11 -4.37 -1.81 -2.48
C LEU A 11 -5.37 -1.89 -1.33
N LEU A 12 -6.65 -1.61 -1.58
CA LEU A 12 -7.69 -1.64 -0.54
C LEU A 12 -7.94 -3.07 -0.05
N GLN A 13 -7.91 -4.06 -0.95
CA GLN A 13 -8.00 -5.46 -0.57
C GLN A 13 -6.81 -5.87 0.30
N ALA A 14 -5.59 -5.50 -0.09
CA ALA A 14 -4.39 -5.77 0.70
C ALA A 14 -4.44 -5.12 2.10
N LEU A 15 -5.00 -3.91 2.22
CA LEU A 15 -5.21 -3.26 3.52
C LEU A 15 -6.18 -4.04 4.41
N TYR A 16 -7.30 -4.49 3.83
CA TYR A 16 -8.30 -5.27 4.54
C TYR A 16 -7.72 -6.59 5.05
N GLU A 17 -7.04 -7.33 4.17
CA GLU A 17 -6.39 -8.61 4.50
C GLU A 17 -5.31 -8.46 5.57
N GLN A 18 -4.59 -7.33 5.59
CA GLN A 18 -3.54 -7.05 6.57
C GLN A 18 -4.06 -6.38 7.85
N GLY A 19 -5.36 -6.08 7.96
CA GLY A 19 -5.96 -5.42 9.12
C GLY A 19 -5.42 -4.00 9.35
N ALA A 20 -5.12 -3.29 8.27
CA ALA A 20 -4.71 -1.89 8.30
C ALA A 20 -5.92 -0.94 8.36
N SER A 21 -5.75 0.22 8.99
CA SER A 21 -6.80 1.23 9.17
C SER A 21 -6.81 2.29 8.06
N ASP A 22 -5.63 2.65 7.53
CA ASP A 22 -5.48 3.79 6.62
C ASP A 22 -4.56 3.44 5.45
N LEU A 23 -4.89 3.94 4.25
CA LEU A 23 -4.02 3.96 3.07
C LEU A 23 -3.43 5.37 2.89
N HIS A 24 -2.12 5.46 2.71
CA HIS A 24 -1.39 6.69 2.45
C HIS A 24 -0.72 6.62 1.07
N LEU A 25 -1.10 7.54 0.18
CA LEU A 25 -0.52 7.71 -1.16
C LEU A 25 0.20 9.07 -1.25
N LYS A 26 1.49 9.06 -1.62
CA LYS A 26 2.31 10.27 -1.75
C LYS A 26 3.32 10.09 -2.88
N VAL A 27 3.53 11.15 -3.66
CA VAL A 27 4.58 11.20 -4.68
C VAL A 27 5.96 10.93 -4.06
N GLY A 28 6.77 10.11 -4.73
CA GLY A 28 8.14 9.78 -4.32
C GLY A 28 8.23 8.78 -3.17
N ARG A 29 7.13 8.09 -2.84
CA ARG A 29 7.07 7.01 -1.84
C ARG A 29 6.16 5.88 -2.35
N PRO A 30 6.38 4.63 -1.91
CA PRO A 30 5.45 3.58 -2.25
C PRO A 30 4.13 3.81 -1.48
N PRO A 31 3.03 3.17 -1.87
CA PRO A 31 1.84 3.09 -1.04
C PRO A 31 2.20 2.61 0.36
N MET A 32 1.76 3.34 1.38
CA MET A 32 1.98 3.00 2.79
C MET A 32 0.63 2.72 3.44
N MET A 33 0.61 1.84 4.44
CA MET A 33 -0.56 1.55 5.25
C MET A 33 -0.28 1.80 6.73
N ARG A 34 -1.31 2.19 7.48
CA ARG A 34 -1.25 2.22 8.95
C ARG A 34 -1.82 0.92 9.51
N ARG A 35 -1.04 0.19 10.29
CA ARG A 35 -1.48 -1.03 10.97
C ARG A 35 -1.14 -0.95 12.45
N ARG A 36 -2.17 -0.96 13.31
CA ARG A 36 -2.04 -0.88 14.78
C ARG A 36 -1.17 0.29 15.26
N GLY A 37 -1.26 1.43 14.58
CA GLY A 37 -0.52 2.65 14.91
C GLY A 37 0.74 2.87 14.06
N ASP A 38 1.35 1.81 13.55
CA ASP A 38 2.61 1.86 12.80
C ASP A 38 2.37 2.10 11.31
N LEU A 39 3.23 2.91 10.69
CA LEU A 39 3.20 3.18 9.24
C LEU A 39 4.22 2.27 8.53
N MET A 40 3.75 1.45 7.60
CA MET A 40 4.57 0.49 6.87
C MET A 40 4.20 0.41 5.38
N PRO A 41 5.11 0.02 4.47
CA PRO A 41 4.79 -0.13 3.04
C PRO A 41 3.75 -1.22 2.81
N VAL A 42 2.92 -1.06 1.78
CA VAL A 42 2.10 -2.17 1.26
C VAL A 42 3.03 -3.10 0.46
N GLU A 43 3.11 -4.37 0.86
CA GLU A 43 3.98 -5.37 0.22
C GLU A 43 3.77 -5.44 -1.30
N GLY A 44 4.84 -5.75 -2.04
CA GLY A 44 4.80 -5.86 -3.51
C GLY A 44 4.96 -4.54 -4.27
N ASN A 45 4.80 -3.37 -3.62
CA ASN A 45 4.96 -2.08 -4.29
C ASN A 45 6.36 -1.49 -4.04
N LYS A 46 7.14 -1.29 -5.11
CA LYS A 46 8.44 -0.61 -5.06
C LYS A 46 8.29 0.86 -5.48
N VAL A 47 9.13 1.73 -4.92
CA VAL A 47 9.29 3.09 -5.45
C VAL A 47 9.91 2.96 -6.84
N MET A 48 9.29 3.57 -7.85
CA MET A 48 9.91 3.80 -9.15
C MET A 48 11.00 4.87 -9.04
#